data_AF-A0A7W6MQW4-F1
#
_entry.id   AF-A0A7W6MQW4-F1
#
_cell.length_a   1.000
_cell.length_b   1.000
_cell.length_c   1.000
_cell.angle_alpha   90.00
_cell.angle_beta   90.00
_cell.angle_gamma   90.00
#
_symmetry.space_group_name_H-M   'P 1'
#
loop_
_entity.id
_entity.type
_entity.pdbx_description
1 polymer ?
#
loop_
_entity_poly.entity_id
_entity_poly.type
_entity_poly.pdbx_seq_one_letter_code
_entity_poly.pdbx_strand_id
1 'polypeptide(L)'
;MRIIDDTFAPIDTAPRTGTPIIVAHEDVGAFAMRWNQAATNEMFAPGAIGMWEATDCSMTWAEAPGLGPSHWKPLGDGGLN
;
A
#
# COMPACT_ATOMS: atom_id res chain seq x y z
N MET A 1 -7.06 -0.92 -19.67
CA MET A 1 -6.85 -2.13 -18.84
C MET A 1 -7.17 -1.72 -17.41
N ARG A 2 -8.14 -2.35 -16.74
CA ARG A 2 -8.42 -2.06 -15.32
C ARG A 2 -7.34 -2.74 -14.47
N ILE A 3 -6.70 -1.99 -13.58
CA ILE A 3 -5.65 -2.49 -12.67
C ILE A 3 -6.28 -3.23 -11.48
N ILE A 4 -7.47 -2.80 -11.07
CA ILE A 4 -8.27 -3.39 -10.00
C ILE A 4 -9.33 -4.31 -10.63
N ASP A 5 -9.38 -5.55 -10.16
CA ASP A 5 -10.34 -6.58 -10.51
C ASP A 5 -11.00 -7.15 -9.24
N ASP A 6 -11.84 -8.17 -9.40
CA ASP A 6 -12.61 -8.78 -8.30
C ASP A 6 -11.74 -9.48 -7.25
N THR A 7 -10.41 -9.58 -7.43
CA THR A 7 -9.48 -10.14 -6.45
C THR A 7 -9.01 -9.13 -5.41
N PHE A 8 -9.33 -7.85 -5.58
CA PHE A 8 -8.97 -6.78 -4.68
C PHE A 8 -10.05 -6.48 -3.65
N ALA A 9 -9.65 -6.29 -2.40
CA ALA A 9 -10.49 -5.84 -1.31
C ALA A 9 -10.24 -4.35 -1.00
N PRO A 10 -11.19 -3.64 -0.37
CA PRO A 10 -11.01 -2.26 0.07
C PRO A 10 -9.83 -2.09 1.03
N ILE A 11 -9.04 -1.02 0.88
CA ILE A 11 -7.80 -0.79 1.65
C ILE A 11 -8.00 -0.73 3.18
N ASP A 12 -9.17 -0.30 3.64
CA ASP A 12 -9.50 -0.23 5.07
C ASP A 12 -9.45 -1.62 5.75
N THR A 13 -9.74 -2.68 4.98
CA THR A 13 -9.66 -4.09 5.41
C THR A 13 -8.25 -4.70 5.34
N ALA A 14 -7.25 -3.95 4.88
CA ALA A 14 -5.90 -4.49 4.69
C ALA A 14 -5.21 -4.85 6.03
N PRO A 15 -4.45 -5.96 6.08
CA PRO A 15 -3.70 -6.34 7.27
C PRO A 15 -2.55 -5.34 7.51
N ARG A 16 -2.58 -4.68 8.66
CA ARG A 16 -1.55 -3.71 9.10
C ARG A 16 -0.45 -4.35 9.95
N THR A 17 -0.03 -5.56 9.57
CA THR A 17 0.88 -6.43 10.33
C THR A 17 2.33 -6.34 9.89
N GLY A 18 2.64 -5.58 8.84
CA GLY A 18 3.95 -5.57 8.19
C GLY A 18 4.20 -6.72 7.21
N THR A 19 3.21 -7.61 7.03
CA THR A 19 3.24 -8.61 5.96
C THR A 19 3.12 -7.91 4.60
N PRO A 20 3.99 -8.23 3.62
CA PRO A 20 3.87 -7.68 2.28
C PRO A 20 2.56 -8.09 1.59
N ILE A 21 1.90 -7.11 0.98
CA ILE A 21 0.69 -7.26 0.18
C ILE A 21 0.82 -6.43 -1.10
N ILE A 22 -0.10 -6.61 -2.04
CA ILE A 22 -0.27 -5.63 -3.12
C ILE A 22 -1.24 -4.56 -2.65
N VAL A 23 -0.84 -3.30 -2.70
CA VAL A 23 -1.73 -2.14 -2.55
C VAL A 23 -1.91 -1.46 -3.91
N ALA A 24 -3.09 -0.92 -4.17
CA ALA A 24 -3.42 -0.35 -5.47
C ALA A 24 -4.31 0.89 -5.37
N HIS A 25 -4.19 1.76 -6.37
CA HIS A 25 -5.12 2.85 -6.67
C HIS A 25 -5.41 2.85 -8.18
N GLU A 26 -6.63 3.20 -8.57
CA GLU A 26 -7.09 3.13 -9.96
C GLU A 26 -6.26 4.01 -10.92
N ASP A 27 -5.85 5.19 -10.44
CA ASP A 27 -5.10 6.17 -11.24
C ASP A 27 -3.57 6.02 -11.16
N VAL A 28 -3.06 5.28 -10.17
CA VAL A 28 -1.60 5.22 -9.90
C VAL A 28 -1.01 3.87 -10.30
N GLY A 29 -1.71 2.78 -10.00
CA GLY A 29 -1.20 1.43 -10.21
C GLY A 29 -1.24 0.58 -8.95
N ALA A 30 -0.54 -0.56 -9.02
CA ALA A 30 -0.46 -1.54 -7.95
C ALA A 30 1.01 -1.84 -7.62
N PHE A 31 1.34 -1.87 -6.33
CA PHE A 31 2.71 -2.05 -5.84
C PHE A 31 2.75 -3.03 -4.67
N ALA A 32 3.84 -3.80 -4.58
CA ALA A 32 4.11 -4.64 -3.40
C ALA A 32 4.62 -3.76 -2.26
N MET A 33 3.85 -3.68 -1.17
CA MET A 33 4.16 -2.84 -0.01
C MET A 33 3.82 -3.57 1.28
N ARG A 34 4.40 -3.13 2.39
CA ARG A 34 4.09 -3.57 3.75
C ARG A 34 3.67 -2.39 4.60
N TRP A 35 2.80 -2.62 5.59
CA TRP A 35 2.48 -1.59 6.56
C TRP A 35 3.64 -1.38 7.54
N ASN A 36 4.16 -0.16 7.63
CA ASN A 36 5.16 0.22 8.62
C ASN A 36 4.57 1.29 9.56
N GLN A 37 4.21 0.87 10.78
CA GLN A 37 3.62 1.77 11.79
C GLN A 37 4.58 2.89 12.23
N ALA A 38 5.89 2.66 12.14
CA ALA A 38 6.91 3.63 12.52
C ALA A 38 7.37 4.52 11.34
N ALA A 39 6.93 4.23 10.11
CA ALA A 39 7.27 5.04 8.96
C ALA A 39 6.71 6.46 9.12
N THR A 40 7.58 7.43 8.89
CA THR A 40 7.28 8.85 8.79
C THR A 40 7.83 9.37 7.48
N ASN A 41 7.14 10.29 6.84
CA ASN A 41 7.67 10.99 5.67
C ASN A 41 7.18 12.44 5.70
N GLU A 42 8.14 13.37 5.70
CA GLU A 42 7.91 14.83 5.83
C GLU A 42 7.15 15.44 4.64
N MET A 43 7.05 14.73 3.51
CA MET A 43 6.17 15.14 2.41
C MET A 43 4.69 14.99 2.76
N PHE A 44 4.35 14.14 3.73
CA PHE A 44 3.00 14.08 4.30
C PHE A 44 2.93 14.98 5.53
N ALA A 45 1.72 15.21 6.04
CA ALA A 45 1.49 16.09 7.20
C ALA A 45 2.53 15.83 8.31
N PRO A 46 3.19 16.89 8.86
CA PRO A 46 4.22 16.72 9.88
C PRO A 46 3.74 15.85 11.04
N GLY A 47 4.49 14.78 11.34
CA GLY A 47 4.14 13.82 12.40
C GLY A 47 3.18 12.71 12.00
N ALA A 48 2.81 12.59 10.71
CA ALA A 48 2.08 11.42 10.23
C ALA A 48 2.92 10.15 10.42
N ILE A 49 2.36 9.17 11.12
CA ILE A 49 2.93 7.86 11.38
C ILE A 49 2.07 6.79 10.72
N GLY A 50 2.67 5.68 10.33
CA GLY A 50 1.96 4.55 9.73
C GLY A 50 1.72 4.76 8.24
N MET A 51 2.52 4.09 7.42
CA MET A 51 2.45 4.20 5.96
C MET A 51 2.68 2.83 5.32
N TRP A 52 2.16 2.67 4.11
CA TRP A 52 2.60 1.59 3.24
C TRP A 52 4.02 1.92 2.76
N GLU A 53 4.94 0.98 2.89
CA GLU A 53 6.33 1.11 2.49
C GLU A 53 6.66 0.00 1.50
N ALA A 54 7.29 0.35 0.38
CA ALA A 54 7.80 -0.64 -0.57
C ALA A 54 8.81 -1.55 0.14
N THR A 55 8.88 -2.82 -0.24
CA THR A 55 9.76 -3.79 0.43
C THR A 55 11.25 -3.47 0.32
N ASP A 56 11.63 -2.67 -0.69
CA ASP A 56 12.97 -2.13 -0.90
C ASP A 56 13.19 -0.74 -0.29
N CYS A 57 12.21 -0.23 0.47
CA CYS A 57 12.18 1.10 1.07
C CYS A 57 12.28 2.27 0.08
N SER A 58 12.04 2.04 -1.22
CA SER A 58 12.16 3.08 -2.26
C SER A 58 11.01 4.10 -2.25
N MET A 59 9.86 3.71 -1.69
CA MET A 59 8.62 4.46 -1.76
C MET A 59 7.79 4.25 -0.49
N THR A 60 7.10 5.31 -0.07
CA THR A 60 6.03 5.25 0.94
C THR A 60 4.73 5.78 0.36
N TRP A 61 3.60 5.22 0.78
CA TRP A 61 2.26 5.64 0.35
C TRP A 61 1.33 5.77 1.56
N ALA A 62 0.92 7.01 1.86
CA ALA A 62 -0.01 7.29 2.94
C ALA A 62 -1.46 7.12 2.49
N GLU A 63 -2.36 6.73 3.40
CA GLU A 63 -3.81 6.59 3.16
C GLU A 63 -4.53 7.96 3.17
N ALA A 64 -3.98 8.96 2.48
CA ALA A 64 -4.58 10.28 2.39
C ALA A 64 -5.87 10.24 1.54
N PRO A 65 -6.95 10.94 1.92
CA PRO A 65 -8.21 10.94 1.17
C PRO A 65 -8.00 11.33 -0.31
N GLY A 66 -8.35 10.42 -1.22
CA GLY A 66 -8.26 10.63 -2.68
C GLY A 66 -6.85 10.59 -3.28
N LEU A 67 -5.80 10.33 -2.47
CA LEU A 67 -4.41 10.28 -2.92
C LEU A 67 -3.66 9.01 -2.46
N GLY A 68 -4.24 8.28 -1.51
CA GLY A 68 -3.71 7.03 -0.99
C GLY A 68 -4.12 5.80 -1.79
N PRO A 69 -3.59 4.61 -1.45
CA PRO A 69 -4.10 3.37 -2.01
C PRO A 69 -5.57 3.20 -1.62
N SER A 70 -6.38 2.66 -2.53
CA SER A 70 -7.81 2.41 -2.32
C SER A 70 -8.16 0.93 -2.20
N HIS A 71 -7.28 0.05 -2.68
CA HIS A 71 -7.50 -1.39 -2.71
C HIS A 71 -6.25 -2.17 -2.32
N TRP A 72 -6.44 -3.42 -1.90
CA TRP A 72 -5.34 -4.35 -1.65
C TRP A 72 -5.69 -5.79 -2.04
N LYS A 73 -4.66 -6.64 -2.17
CA LYS A 73 -4.81 -8.09 -2.20
C LYS A 73 -3.55 -8.80 -1.67
N PRO A 74 -3.64 -10.07 -1.26
CA PRO A 74 -2.45 -10.83 -0.86
C PRO A 74 -1.38 -10.83 -1.96
N LEU A 75 -0.13 -10.64 -1.57
CA LEU A 75 1.01 -10.97 -2.42
C LEU A 75 1.08 -12.50 -2.42
N GLY A 76 0.49 -13.15 -3.44
CA GLY A 76 0.47 -14.62 -3.50
C GLY A 76 1.87 -15.23 -3.41
N ASP A 77 1.97 -16.53 -3.08
CA ASP A 77 3.22 -17.25 -2.81
C ASP A 77 4.28 -17.24 -3.96
N GLY A 78 4.00 -16.60 -5.10
CA GLY A 78 4.86 -16.56 -6.28
C GLY A 78 5.38 -15.18 -6.69
N GLY A 79 5.40 -14.20 -5.78
CA GLY A 79 5.64 -12.79 -6.11
C GLY A 79 7.01 -12.20 -5.76
N LEU A 80 8.10 -12.97 -5.81
CA LEU A 80 9.47 -12.47 -5.89
C LEU A 80 10.24 -13.32 -6.91
N ASN A 81 10.32 -12.85 -8.16
CA ASN A 81 11.37 -13.21 -9.11
C ASN A 81 12.04 -11.92 -9.55
#